data_AF-A0A7C4ANW0-F1
#
_entry.id   AF-A0A7C4ANW0-F1
#
_cell.length_a   1.000
_cell.length_b   1.000
_cell.length_c   1.000
_cell.angle_alpha   90.00
_cell.angle_beta   90.00
_cell.angle_gamma   90.00
#
_symmetry.space_group_name_H-M   'P 1'
#
loop_
_entity.id
_entity.type
_entity.pdbx_description
1 polymer ?
#
loop_
_entity_poly.entity_id
_entity_poly.type
_entity_poly.pdbx_seq_one_letter_code
_entity_poly.pdbx_strand_id
1 'polypeptide(L)'
;MGTETPDELIEVFVKESAPDYGTGQYKVILQDKKTNRILPIWVGHFEGSAIALGLEEAWTPRPMTHDLAVNMLTALEARLTKVIVTDLKENTFFALICIEHKGTSLQID
;
A
#
# COMPACT_ATOMS: atom_id res chain seq x y z
N MET A 1 8.41 17.37 -13.35
CA MET A 1 7.48 16.65 -12.48
C MET A 1 8.18 16.51 -11.14
N GLY A 2 7.74 17.26 -10.13
CA GLY A 2 8.47 17.41 -8.87
C GLY A 2 8.52 16.09 -8.11
N THR A 3 9.74 15.61 -7.86
CA THR A 3 10.05 14.45 -7.01
C THR A 3 10.27 14.88 -5.56
N GLU A 4 9.56 15.90 -5.09
CA GLU A 4 9.68 16.37 -3.72
C GLU A 4 8.68 15.61 -2.86
N THR A 5 9.19 14.69 -2.05
CA THR A 5 8.44 14.15 -0.92
C THR A 5 8.10 15.30 0.02
N PRO A 6 6.83 15.48 0.42
CA PRO A 6 6.43 16.55 1.35
C PRO A 6 7.27 16.53 2.62
N ASP A 7 7.54 17.72 3.17
CA ASP A 7 8.36 17.91 4.39
C ASP A 7 7.82 17.14 5.61
N GLU A 8 6.54 16.76 5.62
CA GLU A 8 5.94 15.96 6.68
C GLU A 8 5.01 14.86 6.12
N LEU A 9 5.41 13.60 6.30
CA LEU A 9 4.58 12.44 6.01
C LEU A 9 3.84 12.01 7.28
N ILE A 10 2.54 11.71 7.15
CA ILE A 10 1.74 11.11 8.21
C ILE A 10 1.88 9.58 8.10
N GLU A 11 2.42 8.96 9.14
CA GLU A 11 2.51 7.51 9.20
C GLU A 11 1.13 6.92 9.52
N VAL A 12 0.66 6.07 8.63
CA VAL A 12 -0.64 5.41 8.72
C VAL A 12 -0.47 3.89 8.72
N PHE A 13 -1.51 3.18 9.15
CA PHE A 13 -1.63 1.74 8.98
C PHE A 13 -3.01 1.41 8.39
N VAL A 14 -3.10 0.26 7.71
CA VAL A 14 -4.40 -0.24 7.26
C VAL A 14 -5.14 -0.79 8.47
N LYS A 15 -6.22 -0.10 8.84
CA LYS A 15 -7.11 -0.53 9.93
C LYS A 15 -8.03 -1.66 9.49
N GLU A 16 -8.55 -1.55 8.27
CA GLU A 16 -9.59 -2.43 7.74
C GLU A 16 -9.56 -2.43 6.21
N SER A 17 -9.89 -3.56 5.59
CA SER A 17 -10.27 -3.68 4.18
C SER A 17 -11.54 -4.50 4.12
N ALA A 18 -12.66 -3.88 3.76
CA ALA A 18 -13.97 -4.54 3.78
C ALA A 18 -14.75 -4.31 2.48
N PRO A 19 -15.54 -5.30 2.03
CA PRO A 19 -16.37 -5.15 0.84
C PRO A 19 -17.45 -4.08 1.08
N ASP A 20 -17.61 -3.20 0.09
CA ASP A 20 -18.72 -2.26 -0.01
C ASP A 20 -19.77 -2.83 -0.98
N TYR A 21 -20.80 -3.46 -0.41
CA TYR A 21 -21.85 -4.13 -1.18
C TYR A 21 -22.69 -3.19 -2.06
N GLY A 22 -22.63 -1.87 -1.83
CA GLY A 22 -23.32 -0.89 -2.66
C GLY A 22 -22.62 -0.62 -3.99
N THR A 23 -21.29 -0.79 -4.03
CA THR A 23 -20.45 -0.46 -5.20
C THR A 23 -19.80 -1.69 -5.83
N GLY A 24 -19.74 -2.81 -5.11
CA GLY A 24 -18.97 -4.00 -5.51
C GLY A 24 -17.45 -3.81 -5.35
N GLN A 25 -17.03 -2.69 -4.76
CA GLN A 25 -15.63 -2.38 -4.47
C GLN A 25 -15.27 -2.78 -3.03
N TYR A 26 -14.01 -2.58 -2.66
CA TYR A 26 -13.59 -2.64 -1.26
C TYR A 26 -13.28 -1.23 -0.76
N LYS A 27 -13.66 -0.98 0.49
CA LYS A 27 -13.28 0.22 1.21
C LYS A 27 -12.13 -0.13 2.16
N VAL A 28 -10.98 0.48 1.89
CA VAL A 28 -9.76 0.37 2.71
C VAL A 28 -9.69 1.58 3.63
N ILE A 29 -9.57 1.36 4.93
CA ILE A 29 -9.45 2.42 5.93
C ILE A 29 -7.99 2.54 6.36
N LEU A 30 -7.35 3.64 6.00
CA LEU A 30 -6.06 4.02 6.57
C LEU A 30 -6.29 4.85 7.83
N GLN A 31 -5.62 4.52 8.93
CA GLN A 31 -5.68 5.28 10.18
C GLN A 31 -4.32 5.85 10.53
N ASP A 32 -4.30 7.12 10.93
CA ASP A 32 -3.12 7.78 11.50
C ASP A 32 -2.66 7.05 12.77
N LYS A 33 -1.36 6.76 12.90
CA LYS A 33 -0.81 6.10 14.09
C LYS A 33 -0.88 6.96 15.36
N LYS A 34 -0.93 8.28 15.22
CA LYS A 34 -0.89 9.24 16.34
C LYS A 34 -2.28 9.76 16.72
N THR A 35 -3.24 9.74 15.79
CA THR A 35 -4.58 10.31 15.99
C THR A 35 -5.69 9.36 15.55
N ASN A 36 -6.95 9.71 15.80
CA ASN A 36 -8.11 8.95 15.30
C ASN A 36 -8.57 9.38 13.91
N ARG A 37 -7.78 10.17 13.18
CA ARG A 37 -8.11 10.56 11.80
C ARG A 37 -7.96 9.35 10.89
N ILE A 38 -8.92 9.20 9.97
CA ILE A 38 -8.96 8.13 9.00
C ILE A 38 -9.04 8.68 7.58
N LEU A 39 -8.50 7.93 6.63
CA LEU A 39 -8.61 8.17 5.19
C LEU A 39 -9.19 6.91 4.53
N PRO A 40 -10.44 6.95 4.04
CA PRO A 40 -10.99 5.87 3.24
C PRO A 40 -10.48 5.93 1.79
N ILE A 41 -10.11 4.77 1.24
CA ILE A 41 -9.74 4.59 -0.17
C ILE A 41 -10.59 3.46 -0.73
N TRP A 42 -11.22 3.68 -1.88
CA TRP A 42 -11.93 2.64 -2.60
C TRP A 42 -11.00 1.98 -3.60
N VAL A 43 -10.95 0.65 -3.57
CA VAL A 43 -10.14 -0.16 -4.48
C VAL A 43 -11.00 -1.25 -5.11
N GLY A 44 -10.51 -1.86 -6.19
CA GLY A 44 -11.18 -2.97 -6.83
C GLY A 44 -11.29 -4.20 -5.92
N HIS A 45 -12.13 -5.14 -6.34
CA HIS A 45 -12.38 -6.37 -5.60
C HIS A 45 -11.10 -7.17 -5.34
N PHE A 46 -10.23 -7.30 -6.34
CA PHE A 46 -9.03 -8.13 -6.24
C PHE A 46 -8.00 -7.51 -5.29
N GLU A 47 -7.79 -6.20 -5.38
CA GLU A 47 -6.86 -5.47 -4.53
C GLU A 47 -7.32 -5.49 -3.07
N GLY A 48 -8.59 -5.16 -2.83
CA GLY A 48 -9.14 -5.12 -1.48
C GLY A 48 -9.18 -6.49 -0.80
N SER A 49 -9.52 -7.54 -1.56
CA SER A 49 -9.49 -8.92 -1.05
C SER A 49 -8.06 -9.36 -0.71
N ALA A 50 -7.06 -8.99 -1.53
CA ALA A 50 -5.66 -9.29 -1.25
C ALA A 50 -5.15 -8.58 0.03
N ILE A 51 -5.56 -7.32 0.24
CA ILE A 51 -5.25 -6.58 1.48
C ILE A 51 -5.92 -7.25 2.69
N ALA A 52 -7.20 -7.62 2.58
CA ALA A 52 -7.92 -8.29 3.67
C ALA A 52 -7.24 -9.59 4.07
N LEU A 53 -6.86 -10.42 3.09
CA LEU A 53 -6.13 -11.67 3.32
C LEU A 53 -4.78 -11.44 4.02
N GLY A 54 -4.06 -10.38 3.63
CA GLY A 54 -2.80 -9.99 4.26
C GLY A 54 -2.96 -9.51 5.70
N LEU A 55 -4.04 -8.78 6.01
CA LEU A 55 -4.37 -8.33 7.37
C LEU A 55 -4.75 -9.49 8.28
N GLU A 56 -5.39 -10.53 7.74
CA GLU A 56 -5.73 -11.76 8.46
C GLU A 56 -4.53 -12.70 8.67
N GLU A 57 -3.36 -12.35 8.13
CA GLU A 57 -2.16 -13.20 8.10
C GLU A 57 -2.47 -14.62 7.60
N ALA A 58 -3.39 -14.72 6.63
CA ALA A 58 -3.91 -16.00 6.20
C ALA A 58 -2.85 -16.81 5.45
N TRP A 59 -2.72 -18.08 5.84
CA TRP A 59 -1.79 -18.99 5.20
C TRP A 59 -2.25 -19.37 3.79
N THR A 60 -1.32 -19.36 2.84
CA THR A 60 -1.53 -19.83 1.47
C THR A 60 -0.51 -20.92 1.10
N PRO A 61 -0.90 -21.95 0.32
CA PRO A 61 0.01 -23.04 -0.04
C PRO A 61 1.10 -22.65 -1.04
N ARG A 62 0.94 -21.50 -1.70
CA ARG A 62 1.86 -20.97 -2.72
C ARG A 62 1.90 -19.44 -2.58
N PRO A 63 3.04 -18.80 -2.85
CA PRO A 63 3.15 -17.34 -2.82
C PRO A 63 2.12 -16.67 -3.73
N MET A 64 1.37 -15.72 -3.19
CA MET A 64 0.46 -14.85 -3.93
C MET A 64 1.25 -13.74 -4.64
N THR A 65 0.59 -12.90 -5.44
CA THR A 65 1.25 -11.84 -6.22
C THR A 65 2.13 -10.91 -5.38
N HIS A 66 1.63 -10.49 -4.21
CA HIS A 66 2.38 -9.60 -3.30
C HIS A 66 3.56 -10.33 -2.63
N ASP A 67 3.37 -11.59 -2.24
CA ASP A 67 4.46 -12.43 -1.71
C ASP A 67 5.56 -12.61 -2.76
N LEU A 68 5.16 -12.88 -4.02
CA LEU A 68 6.08 -13.00 -5.14
C LEU A 68 6.85 -11.68 -5.37
N ALA A 69 6.18 -10.53 -5.31
CA ALA A 69 6.85 -9.23 -5.43
C ALA A 69 7.90 -9.00 -4.33
N VAL A 70 7.57 -9.33 -3.07
CA VAL A 70 8.53 -9.24 -1.95
C VAL A 70 9.69 -10.23 -2.15
N ASN A 71 9.41 -11.44 -2.61
CA ASN A 71 10.43 -12.45 -2.90
C ASN A 71 11.37 -11.99 -4.03
N MET A 72 10.84 -11.33 -5.07
CA MET A 72 11.64 -10.75 -6.14
C MET A 72 12.56 -9.64 -5.63
N LEU A 73 12.05 -8.71 -4.82
CA LEU A 73 12.88 -7.67 -4.19
C LEU A 73 13.99 -8.31 -3.35
N THR A 74 13.64 -9.29 -2.52
CA THR A 74 14.60 -9.99 -1.67
C THR A 74 15.69 -10.70 -2.48
N ALA A 75 15.32 -11.40 -3.56
CA ALA A 75 16.25 -12.09 -4.45
C ALA A 75 17.20 -11.12 -5.19
N LEU A 76 16.78 -9.87 -5.38
CA LEU A 76 17.59 -8.79 -5.95
C LEU A 76 18.35 -7.99 -4.90
N GLU A 77 18.39 -8.44 -3.64
CA GLU A 77 19.01 -7.71 -2.53
C GLU A 77 18.44 -6.28 -2.36
N ALA A 78 17.16 -6.11 -2.70
CA ALA A 78 16.41 -4.88 -2.52
C ALA A 78 15.40 -5.03 -1.37
N ARG A 79 15.13 -3.93 -0.68
CA ARG A 79 14.22 -3.89 0.47
C ARG A 79 13.19 -2.80 0.29
N LEU A 80 11.91 -3.14 0.48
CA LEU A 80 10.85 -2.14 0.62
C LEU A 80 11.08 -1.30 1.88
N THR A 81 11.14 0.02 1.73
CA THR A 81 11.37 0.94 2.86
C THR A 81 10.09 1.60 3.33
N LYS A 82 9.26 2.07 2.39
CA LYS A 82 7.95 2.68 2.65
C LYS A 82 7.15 2.76 1.36
N VAL A 83 5.84 2.92 1.50
CA VAL A 83 4.93 3.32 0.42
C VAL A 83 4.36 4.68 0.81
N ILE A 84 4.35 5.62 -0.13
CA ILE A 84 3.86 6.98 0.10
C ILE A 84 2.68 7.22 -0.83
N VAL A 85 1.50 7.51 -0.29
CA VAL A 85 0.38 8.04 -1.08
C VAL A 85 0.64 9.54 -1.26
N THR A 86 0.91 9.98 -2.49
CA THR A 86 1.45 11.32 -2.78
C THR A 86 0.38 12.32 -3.15
N ASP A 87 -0.49 11.97 -4.09
CA ASP A 87 -1.45 12.89 -4.69
C ASP A 87 -2.83 12.23 -4.83
N LEU A 88 -3.87 13.06 -4.94
CA LEU A 88 -5.20 12.69 -5.40
C LEU A 88 -5.55 13.55 -6.61
N LYS A 89 -5.72 12.94 -7.79
CA LYS A 89 -6.16 13.64 -9.01
C LYS A 89 -7.32 12.87 -9.63
N GLU A 90 -8.40 13.58 -9.94
CA GLU A 90 -9.59 13.00 -10.57
C GLU A 90 -10.10 11.73 -9.84
N ASN A 91 -10.15 11.78 -8.50
CA ASN A 91 -10.52 10.66 -7.62
C ASN A 91 -9.58 9.44 -7.65
N THR A 92 -8.39 9.58 -8.22
CA THR A 92 -7.35 8.54 -8.23
C THR A 92 -6.20 8.93 -7.32
N PHE A 93 -5.92 8.09 -6.33
CA PHE A 93 -4.73 8.22 -5.50
C PHE A 93 -3.50 7.74 -6.27
N PHE A 94 -2.42 8.50 -6.18
CA PHE A 94 -1.09 8.13 -6.68
C PHE A 94 -0.22 7.73 -5.51
N ALA A 95 0.70 6.80 -5.74
CA ALA A 95 1.61 6.34 -4.70
C ALA A 95 3.00 6.06 -5.26
N LEU A 96 4.01 6.13 -4.39
CA LEU A 96 5.37 5.74 -4.69
C LEU A 96 5.81 4.62 -3.75
N ILE A 97 6.28 3.53 -4.33
CA ILE A 97 6.96 2.45 -3.63
C ILE A 97 8.43 2.84 -3.52
N CYS A 98 8.89 3.11 -2.30
CA CYS A 98 10.28 3.45 -2.04
C CYS A 98 11.05 2.19 -1.65
N ILE A 99 12.05 1.80 -2.45
CA ILE A 99 12.92 0.67 -2.16
C ILE A 99 14.37 1.12 -1.98
N GLU A 100 15.12 0.35 -1.20
CA GLU A 100 16.56 0.50 -1.04
C GLU A 100 17.25 -0.69 -1.71
N HIS A 101 18.24 -0.43 -2.57
CA HIS A 101 19.05 -1.45 -3.22
C HIS A 101 20.50 -1.00 -3.23
N LYS A 102 21.39 -1.77 -2.59
CA LYS A 102 22.83 -1.49 -2.49
C LYS A 102 23.15 -0.05 -2.03
N GLY A 103 22.43 0.42 -1.01
CA GLY A 103 22.57 1.77 -0.45
C GLY A 103 21.98 2.90 -1.31
N THR A 104 21.37 2.58 -2.46
CA THR A 104 20.68 3.55 -3.32
C THR A 104 19.19 3.48 -3.06
N SER A 105 18.55 4.63 -2.86
CA SER A 105 17.09 4.74 -2.77
C SER A 105 16.49 4.88 -4.16
N LEU A 106 15.51 4.04 -4.49
CA LEU A 106 14.75 4.06 -5.74
C LEU A 106 13.26 4.27 -5.42
N GLN A 107 12.56 4.97 -6.31
CA GLN A 107 11.13 5.19 -6.24
C GLN A 107 10.48 4.57 -7.48
N ILE A 108 9.41 3.81 -7.27
CA ILE A 108 8.64 3.13 -8.31
C ILE A 108 7.19 3.62 -8.19
N ASP A 109 6.61 4.04 -9.31
CA ASP A 109 5.16 4.28 -9.49
C ASP A 109 4.52 3.00 -10.04
#